data_AF-A0AAW2LLX9-F1
#
_entry.id   AF-A0AAW2LLX9-F1
#
_cell.length_a   1.000
_cell.length_b   1.000
_cell.length_c   1.000
_cell.angle_alpha   90.00
_cell.angle_beta   90.00
_cell.angle_gamma   90.00
#
_symmetry.space_group_name_H-M   'P 1'
#
loop_
_entity.id
_entity.type
_entity.pdbx_description
1 polymer ?
#
loop_
_entity_poly.entity_id
_entity_poly.type
_entity_poly.pdbx_seq_one_letter_code
_entity_poly.pdbx_strand_id
1 'polypeptide(L)'
;MAPKARLAAYKVCWNAGCYDSDILAAFDAAVADGVDVISLSVGGVVVPYYLDAIAIGAFGAFDAGVFVSASAGNGGPGGLTVTNVAPWVTTVGAGTIDRDFPADVKLGNGRIIRGVSVYGGPALAHDKLYPLIYAGSEGSDGYSSSLCLEGSLDPNAVRGKIVLCDRGINSRAAKGEVVKKAGGIGMILANGVFDGEGLVADCHVLPATAVGASSGDEIRRYIQSAMKSKSPPVATIIFRGTRLHVAPAPVVASFSARGPNPETPEILKPDLIAPGLNILAAWPDNVGPSSIPSDKRRTEFNILSGTSMACPHVSGLAALLKAAHPEWSPAAIRSALMTTAYSHDTRGETMLDESTGNSSTVMDYGAGHVHPQKAMDPGLVYDLNSYDYVDFLCNSNYTTKNIQVVTRKAADCSGAKRAGHVGNLNYPTLTAVFQQYGKHKLSTHFIRTVTNVGSPESIYTVKIHPPSGAVVTVEPERLVFRRVGQKLNFLVRVQAEALKLSPGSSVVKSGSIVWSDGKHFVTSPIVVTMQQPL
;
A
#
# COMPACT_ATOMS: atom_id res chain seq x y z
N MET A 1 4.97 5.91 15.94
CA MET A 1 4.23 7.18 15.78
C MET A 1 3.73 7.77 17.09
N ALA A 2 3.09 7.00 17.99
CA ALA A 2 2.60 7.51 19.28
C ALA A 2 3.29 6.81 20.48
N PRO A 3 4.47 7.28 20.94
CA PRO A 3 5.29 6.54 21.93
C PRO A 3 4.64 6.35 23.31
N LYS A 4 3.65 7.18 23.67
CA LYS A 4 2.94 7.13 24.95
C LYS A 4 1.56 6.47 24.87
N ALA A 5 1.14 6.01 23.68
CA ALA A 5 -0.11 5.27 23.53
C ALA A 5 -0.02 3.94 24.29
N ARG A 6 -1.15 3.50 24.86
CA ARG A 6 -1.26 2.16 25.47
C ARG A 6 -1.43 1.13 24.36
N LEU A 7 -0.93 -0.08 24.57
CA LEU A 7 -1.06 -1.18 23.63
C LEU A 7 -1.89 -2.30 24.26
N ALA A 8 -2.91 -2.75 23.56
CA ALA A 8 -3.65 -3.97 23.84
C ALA A 8 -3.42 -4.92 22.65
N ALA A 9 -2.94 -6.14 22.92
CA ALA A 9 -2.55 -7.10 21.90
C ALA A 9 -3.55 -8.24 21.82
N TYR A 10 -4.21 -8.38 20.66
CA TYR A 10 -5.14 -9.46 20.37
C TYR A 10 -4.53 -10.37 19.30
N LYS A 11 -4.11 -11.57 19.71
CA LYS A 11 -3.42 -12.51 18.81
C LYS A 11 -4.44 -13.31 18.00
N VAL A 12 -4.50 -13.05 16.70
CA VAL A 12 -5.41 -13.72 15.74
C VAL A 12 -4.71 -14.55 14.69
N CYS A 13 -3.37 -14.48 14.64
CA CYS A 13 -2.55 -15.18 13.66
C CYS A 13 -1.66 -16.22 14.34
N TRP A 14 -1.58 -17.37 13.69
CA TRP A 14 -0.83 -18.54 14.09
C TRP A 14 0.02 -19.02 12.90
N ASN A 15 0.81 -20.07 13.08
CA ASN A 15 1.61 -20.65 11.99
C ASN A 15 0.73 -21.15 10.83
N ALA A 16 -0.52 -21.52 11.10
CA ALA A 16 -1.50 -21.96 10.11
C ALA A 16 -2.21 -20.81 9.38
N GLY A 17 -1.97 -19.55 9.78
CA GLY A 17 -2.63 -18.36 9.25
C GLY A 17 -3.47 -17.64 10.29
N CYS A 18 -4.29 -16.71 9.82
CA CYS A 18 -5.19 -15.91 10.63
C CYS A 18 -6.62 -16.31 10.29
N TYR A 19 -7.35 -16.93 11.22
CA TYR A 19 -8.70 -17.42 10.96
C TYR A 19 -9.73 -16.28 11.08
N ASP A 20 -10.71 -16.26 10.18
CA ASP A 20 -11.78 -15.26 10.17
C ASP A 20 -12.53 -15.19 11.51
N SER A 21 -12.75 -16.33 12.16
CA SER A 21 -13.37 -16.41 13.49
C SER A 21 -12.53 -15.73 14.57
N ASP A 22 -11.22 -15.91 14.54
CA ASP A 22 -10.30 -15.32 15.52
C ASP A 22 -10.23 -13.80 15.32
N ILE A 23 -10.22 -13.35 14.06
CA ILE A 23 -10.26 -11.92 13.70
C ILE A 23 -11.54 -11.27 14.22
N LEU A 24 -12.71 -11.86 13.96
CA LEU A 24 -13.99 -11.33 14.43
C LEU A 24 -14.06 -11.29 15.96
N ALA A 25 -13.64 -12.35 16.65
CA ALA A 25 -13.62 -12.40 18.10
C ALA A 25 -12.69 -11.33 18.70
N ALA A 26 -11.55 -11.05 18.07
CA ALA A 26 -10.65 -10.00 18.50
C ALA A 26 -11.22 -8.59 18.28
N PHE A 27 -11.93 -8.34 17.18
CA PHE A 27 -12.66 -7.08 17.00
C PHE A 27 -13.69 -6.87 18.11
N ASP A 28 -14.49 -7.89 18.40
CA ASP A 28 -15.52 -7.83 19.44
C ASP A 28 -14.90 -7.57 20.82
N ALA A 29 -13.82 -8.28 21.16
CA ALA A 29 -13.10 -8.08 22.42
C ALA A 29 -12.46 -6.69 22.51
N ALA A 30 -11.79 -6.24 21.44
CA ALA A 30 -11.12 -4.94 21.44
C ALA A 30 -12.11 -3.78 21.60
N VAL A 31 -13.26 -3.85 20.94
CA VAL A 31 -14.32 -2.85 21.09
C VAL A 31 -14.89 -2.89 22.51
N ALA A 32 -15.15 -4.08 23.06
CA ALA A 32 -15.66 -4.23 24.43
C ALA A 32 -14.67 -3.70 25.49
N ASP A 33 -13.37 -3.87 25.26
CA ASP A 33 -12.30 -3.36 26.12
C ASP A 33 -12.08 -1.83 25.98
N GLY A 34 -12.78 -1.18 25.04
CA GLY A 34 -12.79 0.27 24.89
C GLY A 34 -11.54 0.83 24.20
N VAL A 35 -10.97 0.12 23.22
CA VAL A 35 -9.83 0.65 22.44
C VAL A 35 -10.24 1.84 21.58
N ASP A 36 -9.36 2.82 21.39
CA ASP A 36 -9.61 3.97 20.51
C ASP A 36 -9.30 3.69 19.04
N VAL A 37 -8.32 2.81 18.79
CA VAL A 37 -7.74 2.54 17.47
C VAL A 37 -7.41 1.04 17.34
N ILE A 38 -7.80 0.44 16.22
CA ILE A 38 -7.41 -0.90 15.81
C ILE A 38 -6.43 -0.82 14.64
N SER A 39 -5.26 -1.44 14.81
CA SER A 39 -4.24 -1.60 13.77
C SER A 39 -4.25 -3.04 13.25
N LEU A 40 -4.71 -3.24 12.00
CA LEU A 40 -4.85 -4.57 11.42
C LEU A 40 -3.92 -4.76 10.22
N SER A 41 -2.80 -5.42 10.42
CA SER A 41 -1.80 -5.68 9.36
C SER A 41 -1.98 -7.05 8.70
N VAL A 42 -3.23 -7.44 8.47
CA VAL A 42 -3.64 -8.67 7.80
C VAL A 42 -4.71 -8.35 6.76
N GLY A 43 -4.92 -9.25 5.80
CA GLY A 43 -5.92 -9.10 4.75
C GLY A 43 -6.12 -10.42 4.02
N GLY A 44 -7.31 -10.59 3.46
CA GLY A 44 -7.69 -11.75 2.64
C GLY A 44 -7.97 -11.36 1.19
N VAL A 45 -8.51 -12.32 0.44
CA VAL A 45 -9.10 -12.04 -0.87
C VAL A 45 -10.30 -11.10 -0.72
N VAL A 46 -10.50 -10.20 -1.69
CA VAL A 46 -11.70 -9.36 -1.67
C VAL A 46 -12.92 -10.20 -2.00
N VAL A 47 -13.89 -10.16 -1.09
CA VAL A 47 -15.22 -10.76 -1.22
C VAL A 47 -16.26 -9.70 -0.85
N PRO A 48 -17.55 -9.92 -1.17
CA PRO A 48 -18.60 -9.02 -0.71
C PRO A 48 -18.52 -8.76 0.80
N TYR A 49 -18.82 -7.54 1.26
CA TYR A 49 -18.61 -7.09 2.64
C TYR A 49 -19.31 -7.96 3.69
N TYR A 50 -20.41 -8.64 3.33
CA TYR A 50 -21.15 -9.54 4.25
C TYR A 50 -20.51 -10.93 4.38
N LEU A 51 -19.48 -11.24 3.59
CA LEU A 51 -18.66 -12.45 3.67
C LEU A 51 -17.25 -12.15 4.18
N ASP A 52 -16.87 -10.88 4.29
CA ASP A 52 -15.55 -10.45 4.75
C ASP A 52 -15.58 -10.21 6.27
N ALA A 53 -14.92 -11.09 7.03
CA ALA A 53 -14.80 -11.01 8.48
C ALA A 53 -14.15 -9.70 8.96
N ILE A 54 -13.18 -9.16 8.21
CA ILE A 54 -12.54 -7.88 8.53
C ILE A 54 -13.53 -6.75 8.29
N ALA A 55 -14.28 -6.78 7.19
CA ALA A 55 -15.30 -5.76 6.91
C ALA A 55 -16.40 -5.75 8.00
N ILE A 56 -16.90 -6.92 8.40
CA ILE A 56 -17.92 -7.05 9.46
C ILE A 56 -17.39 -6.53 10.81
N GLY A 57 -16.21 -7.01 11.24
CA GLY A 57 -15.60 -6.57 12.51
C GLY A 57 -15.27 -5.08 12.53
N ALA A 58 -14.74 -4.55 11.42
CA ALA A 58 -14.42 -3.14 11.30
C ALA A 58 -15.66 -2.24 11.25
N PHE A 59 -16.80 -2.71 10.73
CA PHE A 59 -18.05 -1.96 10.80
C PHE A 59 -18.50 -1.79 12.26
N GLY A 60 -18.48 -2.89 13.03
CA GLY A 60 -18.83 -2.86 14.46
C GLY A 60 -17.92 -1.92 15.25
N ALA A 61 -16.61 -1.95 14.98
CA ALA A 61 -15.65 -1.02 15.57
C ALA A 61 -15.94 0.44 15.20
N PHE A 62 -16.21 0.72 13.92
CA PHE A 62 -16.57 2.07 13.46
C PHE A 62 -17.83 2.59 14.15
N ASP A 63 -18.88 1.76 14.25
CA ASP A 63 -20.15 2.11 14.91
C ASP A 63 -19.97 2.41 16.41
N ALA A 64 -18.97 1.78 17.04
CA ALA A 64 -18.54 2.07 18.41
C ALA A 64 -17.59 3.29 18.53
N GLY A 65 -17.29 3.98 17.43
CA GLY A 65 -16.41 5.15 17.42
C GLY A 65 -14.91 4.82 17.41
N VAL A 66 -14.55 3.57 17.12
CA VAL A 66 -13.15 3.09 17.06
C VAL A 66 -12.60 3.23 15.64
N PHE A 67 -11.42 3.84 15.52
CA PHE A 67 -10.76 3.98 14.21
C PHE A 67 -10.07 2.68 13.80
N VAL A 68 -10.33 2.21 12.58
CA VAL A 68 -9.69 1.01 12.02
C VAL A 68 -8.82 1.39 10.84
N SER A 69 -7.53 1.06 10.93
CA SER A 69 -6.63 1.05 9.77
C SER A 69 -6.24 -0.38 9.43
N ALA A 70 -6.21 -0.69 8.13
CA ALA A 70 -5.75 -1.97 7.64
C ALA A 70 -4.75 -1.82 6.49
N SER A 71 -3.83 -2.78 6.36
CA SER A 71 -2.85 -2.80 5.27
C SER A 71 -3.52 -3.06 3.91
N ALA A 72 -3.10 -2.35 2.87
CA ALA A 72 -3.65 -2.52 1.51
C ALA A 72 -3.31 -3.89 0.87
N GLY A 73 -2.27 -4.57 1.35
CA GLY A 73 -1.74 -5.81 0.76
C GLY A 73 -0.43 -5.59 0.02
N ASN A 74 0.29 -6.69 -0.23
CA ASN A 74 1.62 -6.67 -0.87
C ASN A 74 1.62 -7.34 -2.26
N GLY A 75 0.45 -7.39 -2.91
CA GLY A 75 0.25 -8.04 -4.22
C GLY A 75 0.47 -7.14 -5.43
N GLY A 76 0.97 -5.91 -5.24
CA GLY A 76 1.34 -5.02 -6.34
C GLY A 76 2.50 -5.57 -7.18
N PRO A 77 2.85 -4.92 -8.31
CA PRO A 77 2.38 -3.60 -8.76
C PRO A 77 1.14 -3.64 -9.67
N GLY A 78 0.58 -4.80 -9.95
CA GLY A 78 -0.62 -4.93 -10.79
C GLY A 78 -1.84 -4.19 -10.21
N GLY A 79 -2.69 -3.65 -11.07
CA GLY A 79 -4.00 -3.11 -10.68
C GLY A 79 -4.93 -4.17 -10.11
N LEU A 80 -5.99 -3.76 -9.40
CA LEU A 80 -6.97 -4.65 -8.76
C LEU A 80 -6.37 -5.62 -7.72
N THR A 81 -5.30 -5.21 -7.06
CA THR A 81 -4.61 -6.05 -6.05
C THR A 81 -4.89 -5.62 -4.62
N VAL A 82 -5.52 -4.45 -4.43
CA VAL A 82 -5.85 -3.90 -3.10
C VAL A 82 -6.86 -4.77 -2.36
N THR A 83 -6.62 -4.93 -1.06
CA THR A 83 -7.45 -5.69 -0.10
C THR A 83 -7.96 -4.76 1.00
N ASN A 84 -8.78 -5.27 1.93
CA ASN A 84 -9.38 -4.48 3.02
C ASN A 84 -10.14 -3.25 2.50
N VAL A 85 -11.04 -3.46 1.54
CA VAL A 85 -11.58 -2.40 0.68
C VAL A 85 -12.88 -1.76 1.18
N ALA A 86 -13.38 -2.18 2.35
CA ALA A 86 -14.59 -1.64 2.94
C ALA A 86 -14.48 -0.11 3.20
N PRO A 87 -15.53 0.69 2.92
CA PRO A 87 -15.46 2.15 3.06
C PRO A 87 -15.32 2.66 4.52
N TRP A 88 -15.53 1.81 5.52
CA TRP A 88 -15.32 2.14 6.94
C TRP A 88 -13.92 1.77 7.46
N VAL A 89 -13.09 1.13 6.62
CA VAL A 89 -11.69 0.83 6.92
C VAL A 89 -10.80 1.90 6.29
N THR A 90 -9.78 2.39 7.01
CA THR A 90 -8.71 3.20 6.40
C THR A 90 -7.62 2.28 5.86
N THR A 91 -7.55 2.13 4.54
CA THR A 91 -6.69 1.18 3.83
C THR A 91 -5.37 1.85 3.46
N VAL A 92 -4.26 1.29 3.93
CA VAL A 92 -2.95 1.94 3.91
C VAL A 92 -1.98 1.23 2.97
N GLY A 93 -1.56 1.93 1.91
CA GLY A 93 -0.47 1.48 1.04
C GLY A 93 0.92 1.85 1.58
N ALA A 94 1.98 1.39 0.93
CA ALA A 94 3.35 1.54 1.39
C ALA A 94 4.16 2.49 0.49
N GLY A 95 4.78 3.49 1.12
CA GLY A 95 5.79 4.36 0.51
C GLY A 95 7.18 4.13 1.11
N THR A 96 8.20 4.59 0.39
CA THR A 96 9.59 4.65 0.87
C THR A 96 9.83 5.83 1.79
N ILE A 97 10.98 5.81 2.47
CA ILE A 97 11.55 6.94 3.19
C ILE A 97 12.89 7.31 2.55
N ASP A 98 13.52 8.40 2.98
CA ASP A 98 14.82 8.88 2.47
C ASP A 98 16.02 8.07 2.98
N ARG A 99 15.82 6.80 3.35
CA ARG A 99 16.84 5.87 3.85
C ARG A 99 16.87 4.60 3.02
N ASP A 100 18.08 4.14 2.71
CA ASP A 100 18.32 2.91 1.96
C ASP A 100 19.50 2.09 2.53
N PHE A 101 19.65 0.84 2.07
CA PHE A 101 20.68 -0.12 2.47
C PHE A 101 21.40 -0.71 1.24
N PRO A 102 22.25 0.06 0.54
CA PRO A 102 22.82 -0.40 -0.72
C PRO A 102 23.81 -1.56 -0.54
N ALA A 103 23.68 -2.56 -1.40
CA ALA A 103 24.54 -3.72 -1.52
C ALA A 103 24.78 -4.02 -3.01
N ASP A 104 25.78 -3.38 -3.59
CA ASP A 104 25.99 -3.41 -5.05
C ASP A 104 26.65 -4.72 -5.50
N VAL A 105 26.31 -5.19 -6.70
CA VAL A 105 27.03 -6.27 -7.38
C VAL A 105 28.13 -5.67 -8.26
N LYS A 106 29.39 -6.03 -8.01
CA LYS A 106 30.51 -5.71 -8.90
C LYS A 106 30.86 -6.94 -9.74
N LEU A 107 30.64 -6.86 -11.04
CA LEU A 107 30.95 -7.91 -12.00
C LEU A 107 32.42 -7.88 -12.42
N GLY A 108 32.94 -9.01 -12.94
CA GLY A 108 34.33 -9.12 -13.39
C GLY A 108 34.70 -8.23 -14.58
N ASN A 109 33.72 -7.74 -15.33
CA ASN A 109 33.92 -6.74 -16.39
C ASN A 109 33.94 -5.29 -15.85
N GLY A 110 33.96 -5.10 -14.54
CA GLY A 110 34.01 -3.79 -13.88
C GLY A 110 32.66 -3.09 -13.72
N ARG A 111 31.56 -3.64 -14.28
CA ARG A 111 30.23 -3.05 -14.11
C ARG A 111 29.77 -3.18 -12.65
N ILE A 112 29.17 -2.10 -12.14
CA ILE A 112 28.55 -2.04 -10.81
C ILE A 112 27.05 -1.94 -11.01
N ILE A 113 26.33 -2.93 -10.49
CA ILE A 113 24.87 -3.02 -10.53
C ILE A 113 24.35 -2.72 -9.13
N ARG A 114 23.41 -1.77 -9.02
CA ARG A 114 22.83 -1.40 -7.74
C ARG A 114 21.95 -2.52 -7.21
N GLY A 115 22.04 -2.76 -5.91
CA GLY A 115 21.18 -3.68 -5.19
C GLY A 115 21.02 -3.25 -3.74
N VAL A 116 20.22 -4.00 -2.99
CA VAL A 116 19.94 -3.71 -1.57
C VAL A 116 20.04 -4.96 -0.71
N SER A 117 20.44 -4.77 0.55
CA SER A 117 20.50 -5.85 1.54
C SER A 117 20.64 -5.30 2.95
N VAL A 118 20.07 -6.01 3.92
CA VAL A 118 20.33 -5.80 5.37
C VAL A 118 21.08 -6.98 5.97
N TYR A 119 21.86 -7.72 5.17
CA TYR A 119 22.75 -8.75 5.68
C TYR A 119 23.80 -8.18 6.65
N GLY A 120 23.66 -8.49 7.93
CA GLY A 120 24.59 -8.07 8.99
C GLY A 120 25.66 -9.11 9.39
N GLY A 121 25.91 -10.14 8.57
CA GLY A 121 26.95 -11.15 8.85
C GLY A 121 28.30 -10.84 8.19
N PRO A 122 29.27 -11.78 8.25
CA PRO A 122 30.58 -11.60 7.61
C PRO A 122 30.45 -11.39 6.10
N ALA A 123 30.94 -10.24 5.60
CA ALA A 123 30.93 -9.92 4.19
C ALA A 123 31.93 -10.77 3.38
N LEU A 124 31.71 -10.84 2.07
CA LEU A 124 32.74 -11.31 1.13
C LEU A 124 33.94 -10.36 1.15
N ALA A 125 35.14 -10.88 0.87
CA ALA A 125 36.34 -10.04 0.82
C ALA A 125 36.21 -9.00 -0.30
N HIS A 126 36.38 -7.71 0.05
CA HIS A 126 36.05 -6.58 -0.83
C HIS A 126 36.78 -6.61 -2.19
N ASP A 127 38.07 -6.97 -2.17
CA ASP A 127 38.93 -6.97 -3.36
C ASP A 127 38.97 -8.33 -4.08
N LYS A 128 38.18 -9.30 -3.63
CA LYS A 128 38.13 -10.63 -4.22
C LYS A 128 36.87 -10.79 -5.06
N LEU A 129 37.06 -11.17 -6.31
CA LEU A 129 36.00 -11.65 -7.19
C LEU A 129 35.86 -13.17 -7.00
N TYR A 130 34.62 -13.63 -6.97
CA TYR A 130 34.26 -15.03 -6.79
C TYR A 130 33.53 -15.54 -8.02
N PRO A 131 33.64 -16.83 -8.38
CA PRO A 131 32.87 -17.39 -9.49
C PRO A 131 31.37 -17.13 -9.32
N LEU A 132 30.72 -16.75 -10.40
CA LEU A 132 29.29 -16.46 -10.47
C LEU A 132 28.59 -17.53 -11.32
N ILE A 133 27.41 -17.98 -10.90
CA ILE A 133 26.61 -18.94 -11.67
C ILE A 133 25.14 -18.56 -11.62
N TYR A 134 24.41 -18.81 -12.71
CA TYR A 134 22.95 -18.68 -12.73
C TYR A 134 22.33 -20.03 -12.40
N ALA A 135 21.50 -20.09 -11.37
CA ALA A 135 20.96 -21.36 -10.91
C ALA A 135 20.09 -22.06 -11.97
N GLY A 136 19.44 -21.29 -12.85
CA GLY A 136 18.64 -21.83 -13.95
C GLY A 136 19.45 -22.53 -15.06
N SER A 137 20.79 -22.47 -15.06
CA SER A 137 21.62 -23.22 -16.01
C SER A 137 21.95 -24.65 -15.59
N GLU A 138 21.70 -25.03 -14.33
CA GLU A 138 22.23 -26.26 -13.72
C GLU A 138 21.17 -27.27 -13.26
N GLY A 139 19.88 -26.94 -13.33
CA GLY A 139 18.78 -27.79 -12.80
C GLY A 139 18.17 -28.75 -13.81
N SER A 140 17.59 -29.85 -13.33
CA SER A 140 16.94 -30.88 -14.16
C SER A 140 15.77 -30.34 -15.01
N ASP A 141 15.09 -29.29 -14.54
CA ASP A 141 13.98 -28.63 -15.24
C ASP A 141 14.23 -27.13 -15.54
N GLY A 142 15.37 -26.57 -15.11
CA GLY A 142 15.76 -25.16 -15.23
C GLY A 142 14.92 -24.16 -14.42
N TYR A 143 13.63 -24.42 -14.23
CA TYR A 143 12.69 -23.56 -13.51
C TYR A 143 12.83 -23.67 -11.98
N SER A 144 12.88 -24.89 -11.44
CA SER A 144 13.00 -25.10 -9.99
C SER A 144 14.36 -24.63 -9.47
N SER A 145 15.41 -24.78 -10.31
CA SER A 145 16.75 -24.31 -9.97
C SER A 145 16.89 -22.80 -10.09
N SER A 146 16.30 -22.14 -11.12
CA SER A 146 16.33 -20.67 -11.19
C SER A 146 15.71 -20.02 -9.94
N LEU A 147 14.66 -20.63 -9.41
CA LEU A 147 14.01 -20.19 -8.17
C LEU A 147 14.73 -20.64 -6.89
N CYS A 148 15.84 -21.40 -6.98
CA CYS A 148 16.57 -21.91 -5.83
C CYS A 148 15.63 -22.58 -4.81
N LEU A 149 14.74 -23.46 -5.30
CA LEU A 149 13.86 -24.30 -4.47
C LEU A 149 14.67 -25.35 -3.70
N GLU A 150 14.14 -25.83 -2.59
CA GLU A 150 14.81 -26.86 -1.79
C GLU A 150 15.09 -28.10 -2.66
N GLY A 151 16.33 -28.57 -2.65
CA GLY A 151 16.77 -29.75 -3.43
C GLY A 151 17.00 -29.50 -4.93
N SER A 152 16.84 -28.28 -5.45
CA SER A 152 16.97 -28.02 -6.89
C SER A 152 18.38 -27.64 -7.37
N LEU A 153 19.32 -27.40 -6.47
CA LEU A 153 20.70 -27.01 -6.80
C LEU A 153 21.66 -28.20 -6.68
N ASP A 154 22.51 -28.42 -7.70
CA ASP A 154 23.64 -29.35 -7.62
C ASP A 154 24.76 -28.75 -6.74
N PRO A 155 25.10 -29.37 -5.59
CA PRO A 155 26.19 -28.89 -4.73
C PRO A 155 27.55 -28.83 -5.42
N ASN A 156 27.82 -29.67 -6.43
CA ASN A 156 29.10 -29.63 -7.16
C ASN A 156 29.19 -28.40 -8.06
N ALA A 157 28.07 -27.97 -8.63
CA ALA A 157 28.01 -26.80 -9.49
C ALA A 157 28.11 -25.48 -8.72
N VAL A 158 27.53 -25.39 -7.51
CA VAL A 158 27.39 -24.11 -6.77
C VAL A 158 28.42 -23.88 -5.66
N ARG A 159 29.13 -24.92 -5.21
CA ARG A 159 30.08 -24.82 -4.09
C ARG A 159 31.14 -23.76 -4.33
N GLY A 160 31.29 -22.84 -3.37
CA GLY A 160 32.29 -21.76 -3.44
C GLY A 160 31.95 -20.62 -4.40
N LYS A 161 30.73 -20.59 -4.96
CA LYS A 161 30.28 -19.58 -5.94
C LYS A 161 29.22 -18.65 -5.37
N ILE A 162 29.08 -17.48 -6.00
CA ILE A 162 27.90 -16.63 -5.87
C ILE A 162 26.84 -17.16 -6.84
N VAL A 163 25.62 -17.35 -6.35
CA VAL A 163 24.51 -17.91 -7.13
C VAL A 163 23.48 -16.82 -7.44
N LEU A 164 23.18 -16.62 -8.72
CA LEU A 164 22.05 -15.81 -9.17
C LEU A 164 20.78 -16.67 -9.15
N CYS A 165 19.81 -16.27 -8.32
CA CYS A 165 18.47 -16.86 -8.22
C CYS A 165 17.43 -15.84 -8.70
N ASP A 166 16.36 -16.29 -9.32
CA ASP A 166 15.20 -15.47 -9.64
C ASP A 166 14.23 -15.45 -8.45
N ARG A 167 13.58 -14.31 -8.25
CA ARG A 167 12.47 -14.13 -7.33
C ARG A 167 11.25 -14.93 -7.82
N GLY A 168 10.45 -15.43 -6.87
CA GLY A 168 9.27 -16.23 -7.20
C GLY A 168 8.58 -16.80 -5.96
N ILE A 169 8.00 -17.99 -6.11
CA ILE A 169 7.00 -18.56 -5.19
C ILE A 169 7.46 -18.79 -3.74
N ASN A 170 8.74 -19.08 -3.51
CA ASN A 170 9.30 -19.27 -2.17
C ASN A 170 9.91 -17.97 -1.63
N SER A 171 10.01 -17.87 -0.30
CA SER A 171 10.49 -16.64 0.34
C SER A 171 11.91 -16.28 -0.09
N ARG A 172 12.18 -14.97 -0.18
CA ARG A 172 13.48 -14.41 -0.60
C ARG A 172 14.63 -14.88 0.30
N ALA A 173 14.39 -14.95 1.61
CA ALA A 173 15.36 -15.47 2.57
C ALA A 173 15.60 -16.98 2.45
N ALA A 174 14.55 -17.79 2.17
CA ALA A 174 14.67 -19.25 2.04
C ALA A 174 15.54 -19.65 0.84
N LYS A 175 15.49 -18.90 -0.27
CA LYS A 175 16.40 -19.09 -1.42
C LYS A 175 17.87 -19.01 -0.98
N GLY A 176 18.18 -18.07 -0.09
CA GLY A 176 19.51 -17.95 0.52
C GLY A 176 19.87 -19.21 1.32
N GLU A 177 18.96 -19.74 2.12
CA GLU A 177 19.21 -20.99 2.85
C GLU A 177 19.55 -22.16 1.92
N VAL A 178 18.81 -22.33 0.82
CA VAL A 178 19.07 -23.36 -0.18
C VAL A 178 20.47 -23.20 -0.78
N VAL A 179 20.83 -21.98 -1.21
CA VAL A 179 22.18 -21.68 -1.74
C VAL A 179 23.26 -22.01 -0.71
N LYS A 180 23.06 -21.64 0.56
CA LYS A 180 24.01 -21.93 1.65
C LYS A 180 24.18 -23.44 1.87
N LYS A 181 23.07 -24.20 1.93
CA LYS A 181 23.09 -25.66 2.12
C LYS A 181 23.82 -26.38 0.98
N ALA A 182 23.69 -25.89 -0.25
CA ALA A 182 24.40 -26.43 -1.41
C ALA A 182 25.89 -26.02 -1.48
N GLY A 183 26.37 -25.19 -0.54
CA GLY A 183 27.76 -24.76 -0.44
C GLY A 183 28.10 -23.46 -1.18
N GLY A 184 27.09 -22.73 -1.67
CA GLY A 184 27.26 -21.39 -2.21
C GLY A 184 27.68 -20.39 -1.13
N ILE A 185 28.47 -19.39 -1.53
CA ILE A 185 29.05 -18.39 -0.61
C ILE A 185 28.38 -17.02 -0.70
N GLY A 186 27.55 -16.81 -1.72
CA GLY A 186 26.86 -15.56 -2.00
C GLY A 186 25.60 -15.80 -2.80
N MET A 187 24.62 -14.89 -2.72
CA MET A 187 23.42 -14.94 -3.55
C MET A 187 23.09 -13.57 -4.14
N ILE A 188 22.74 -13.54 -5.42
CA ILE A 188 22.10 -12.38 -6.05
C ILE A 188 20.67 -12.80 -6.33
N LEU A 189 19.70 -12.05 -5.83
CA LEU A 189 18.29 -12.28 -6.07
C LEU A 189 17.79 -11.29 -7.13
N ALA A 190 17.48 -11.78 -8.33
CA ALA A 190 16.92 -10.98 -9.40
C ALA A 190 15.40 -10.97 -9.36
N ASN A 191 14.80 -9.78 -9.39
CA ASN A 191 13.37 -9.63 -9.64
C ASN A 191 12.98 -10.16 -11.03
N GLY A 192 11.75 -10.69 -11.14
CA GLY A 192 11.15 -10.99 -12.44
C GLY A 192 10.40 -9.80 -13.02
N VAL A 193 9.92 -9.93 -14.27
CA VAL A 193 9.14 -8.89 -14.96
C VAL A 193 7.90 -8.46 -14.14
N PHE A 194 7.26 -9.39 -13.43
CA PHE A 194 6.09 -9.10 -12.60
C PHE A 194 6.41 -8.33 -11.32
N ASP A 195 7.65 -8.42 -10.81
CA ASP A 195 8.08 -7.67 -9.62
C ASP A 195 8.59 -6.25 -9.98
N GLY A 196 9.05 -6.06 -11.22
CA GLY A 196 9.59 -4.80 -11.72
C GLY A 196 10.93 -4.43 -11.08
N GLU A 197 11.21 -3.12 -10.99
CA GLU A 197 12.49 -2.60 -10.51
C GLU A 197 12.57 -2.41 -8.99
N GLY A 198 11.46 -2.50 -8.27
CA GLY A 198 11.42 -2.15 -6.85
C GLY A 198 12.08 -3.18 -5.93
N LEU A 199 12.80 -2.69 -4.92
CA LEU A 199 13.72 -3.49 -4.14
C LEU A 199 13.34 -3.56 -2.68
N VAL A 200 13.44 -4.75 -2.10
CA VAL A 200 13.24 -4.98 -0.66
C VAL A 200 14.56 -5.44 -0.06
N ALA A 201 15.02 -4.74 0.96
CA ALA A 201 16.23 -5.15 1.66
C ALA A 201 15.85 -6.23 2.70
N ASP A 202 16.19 -7.48 2.40
CA ASP A 202 15.93 -8.61 3.32
C ASP A 202 17.19 -8.98 4.11
N CYS A 203 16.96 -9.55 5.30
CA CYS A 203 17.98 -10.27 6.05
C CYS A 203 18.16 -11.66 5.44
N HIS A 204 19.39 -12.00 5.05
CA HIS A 204 19.73 -13.34 4.52
C HIS A 204 20.66 -14.12 5.46
N VAL A 205 20.74 -15.44 5.31
CA VAL A 205 21.61 -16.33 6.11
C VAL A 205 23.06 -16.44 5.59
N LEU A 206 23.34 -15.79 4.46
CA LEU A 206 24.63 -15.66 3.79
C LEU A 206 24.69 -14.29 3.08
N PRO A 207 25.86 -13.81 2.62
CA PRO A 207 25.97 -12.57 1.87
C PRO A 207 25.06 -12.55 0.64
N ALA A 208 24.06 -11.67 0.61
CA ALA A 208 23.13 -11.62 -0.50
C ALA A 208 22.67 -10.19 -0.81
N THR A 209 22.23 -9.97 -2.04
CA THR A 209 21.67 -8.70 -2.50
C THR A 209 20.51 -8.92 -3.47
N ALA A 210 19.50 -8.07 -3.40
CA ALA A 210 18.39 -8.02 -4.35
C ALA A 210 18.65 -6.97 -5.45
N VAL A 211 18.32 -7.30 -6.69
CA VAL A 211 18.46 -6.41 -7.86
C VAL A 211 17.17 -6.37 -8.69
N GLY A 212 16.96 -5.27 -9.41
CA GLY A 212 15.76 -5.03 -10.23
C GLY A 212 15.70 -5.98 -11.44
N ALA A 213 14.54 -6.04 -12.11
CA ALA A 213 14.34 -6.96 -13.22
C ALA A 213 15.32 -6.71 -14.38
N SER A 214 15.49 -5.46 -14.79
CA SER A 214 16.43 -5.04 -15.83
C SER A 214 17.89 -5.39 -15.49
N SER A 215 18.24 -5.24 -14.21
CA SER A 215 19.55 -5.58 -13.66
C SER A 215 19.77 -7.09 -13.61
N GLY A 216 18.74 -7.86 -13.26
CA GLY A 216 18.75 -9.32 -13.35
C GLY A 216 19.00 -9.83 -14.77
N ASP A 217 18.30 -9.27 -15.77
CA ASP A 217 18.52 -9.56 -17.18
C ASP A 217 19.95 -9.25 -17.62
N GLU A 218 20.52 -8.16 -17.12
CA GLU A 218 21.90 -7.78 -17.38
C GLU A 218 22.90 -8.80 -16.84
N ILE A 219 22.72 -9.25 -15.60
CA ILE A 219 23.60 -10.25 -15.00
C ILE A 219 23.46 -11.59 -15.74
N ARG A 220 22.24 -12.00 -16.11
CA ARG A 220 22.02 -13.20 -16.93
C ARG A 220 22.75 -13.11 -18.27
N ARG A 221 22.66 -11.97 -18.98
CA ARG A 221 23.40 -11.72 -20.24
C ARG A 221 24.91 -11.75 -20.04
N TYR A 222 25.42 -11.19 -18.94
CA TYR A 222 26.84 -11.24 -18.59
C TYR A 222 27.32 -12.68 -18.41
N ILE A 223 26.61 -13.49 -17.62
CA ILE A 223 26.93 -14.91 -17.37
C ILE A 223 26.95 -15.68 -18.71
N GLN A 224 25.89 -15.56 -19.51
CA GLN A 224 25.80 -16.23 -20.81
C GLN A 224 26.93 -15.85 -21.77
N SER A 225 27.31 -14.56 -21.81
CA SER A 225 28.40 -14.09 -22.68
C SER A 225 29.76 -14.63 -22.23
N ALA A 226 30.00 -14.66 -20.92
CA ALA A 226 31.22 -15.18 -20.32
C ALA A 226 31.40 -16.69 -20.61
N MET A 227 30.31 -17.47 -20.52
CA MET A 227 30.30 -18.88 -20.91
C MET A 227 30.65 -19.09 -22.38
N LYS A 228 30.07 -18.29 -23.30
CA LYS A 228 30.39 -18.35 -24.74
C LYS A 228 31.85 -18.02 -25.05
N SER A 229 32.43 -17.05 -24.34
CA SER A 229 33.83 -16.64 -24.51
C SER A 229 34.83 -17.45 -23.69
N LYS A 230 34.40 -18.53 -23.02
CA LYS A 230 35.23 -19.39 -22.14
C LYS A 230 35.96 -18.61 -21.04
N SER A 231 35.43 -17.45 -20.65
CA SER A 231 35.94 -16.65 -19.53
C SER A 231 35.01 -16.87 -18.34
N PRO A 232 35.47 -17.43 -17.21
CA PRO A 232 34.58 -17.70 -16.09
C PRO A 232 33.92 -16.42 -15.56
N PRO A 233 32.58 -16.32 -15.50
CA PRO A 233 31.92 -15.16 -14.92
C PRO A 233 32.25 -15.07 -13.43
N VAL A 234 32.56 -13.86 -12.96
CA VAL A 234 32.90 -13.60 -11.56
C VAL A 234 32.20 -12.34 -11.06
N ALA A 235 31.92 -12.28 -9.76
CA ALA A 235 31.34 -11.12 -9.11
C ALA A 235 31.73 -11.03 -7.63
N THR A 236 31.41 -9.90 -7.01
CA THR A 236 31.39 -9.73 -5.55
C THR A 236 30.23 -8.82 -5.14
N ILE A 237 29.86 -8.82 -3.86
CA ILE A 237 28.79 -7.97 -3.30
C ILE A 237 29.43 -6.94 -2.36
N ILE A 238 29.17 -5.67 -2.62
CA ILE A 238 29.72 -4.52 -1.88
C ILE A 238 28.62 -3.92 -1.01
N PHE A 239 28.65 -4.22 0.28
CA PHE A 239 27.76 -3.61 1.27
C PHE A 239 28.22 -2.19 1.60
N ARG A 240 27.32 -1.21 1.45
CA ARG A 240 27.61 0.21 1.71
C ARG A 240 27.07 0.74 3.03
N GLY A 241 26.44 -0.13 3.82
CA GLY A 241 25.74 0.25 5.06
C GLY A 241 24.53 1.13 4.79
N THR A 242 24.08 1.84 5.82
CA THR A 242 22.92 2.74 5.73
C THR A 242 23.28 4.02 4.97
N ARG A 243 22.41 4.42 4.03
CA ARG A 243 22.44 5.72 3.37
C ARG A 243 21.19 6.51 3.75
N LEU A 244 21.38 7.78 4.05
CA LEU A 244 20.32 8.75 4.35
C LEU A 244 20.26 9.79 3.23
N HIS A 245 19.17 10.56 3.21
CA HIS A 245 18.91 11.61 2.21
C HIS A 245 18.83 11.04 0.79
N VAL A 246 18.29 9.83 0.66
CA VAL A 246 18.00 9.22 -0.64
C VAL A 246 16.87 9.99 -1.31
N ALA A 247 17.09 10.39 -2.56
CA ALA A 247 16.13 11.08 -3.39
C ALA A 247 15.93 10.33 -4.72
N PRO A 248 14.69 10.24 -5.23
CA PRO A 248 13.46 10.78 -4.64
C PRO A 248 12.95 9.97 -3.44
N ALA A 249 12.30 10.67 -2.50
CA ALA A 249 11.48 10.06 -1.45
C ALA A 249 10.28 10.97 -1.10
N PRO A 250 9.11 10.42 -0.75
CA PRO A 250 8.74 9.02 -0.88
C PRO A 250 8.53 8.60 -2.35
N VAL A 251 8.64 7.30 -2.59
CA VAL A 251 8.26 6.58 -3.81
C VAL A 251 7.22 5.52 -3.41
N VAL A 252 6.24 5.21 -4.25
CA VAL A 252 5.29 4.13 -3.96
C VAL A 252 6.01 2.79 -4.12
N ALA A 253 6.05 1.98 -3.05
CA ALA A 253 6.75 0.70 -3.07
C ALA A 253 6.15 -0.26 -4.11
N SER A 254 6.99 -1.01 -4.82
CA SER A 254 6.54 -1.86 -5.93
C SER A 254 5.50 -2.90 -5.51
N PHE A 255 5.70 -3.50 -4.34
CA PHE A 255 4.77 -4.50 -3.80
C PHE A 255 3.46 -3.91 -3.28
N SER A 256 3.37 -2.59 -3.03
CA SER A 256 2.16 -1.99 -2.46
C SER A 256 1.00 -2.27 -3.39
N ALA A 257 -0.05 -2.90 -2.88
CA ALA A 257 -1.22 -3.24 -3.67
C ALA A 257 -1.93 -2.00 -4.22
N ARG A 258 -2.48 -2.12 -5.42
CA ARG A 258 -3.02 -1.01 -6.21
C ARG A 258 -4.53 -1.16 -6.39
N GLY A 259 -5.20 -0.02 -6.48
CA GLY A 259 -6.60 0.08 -6.86
C GLY A 259 -6.87 -0.34 -8.32
N PRO A 260 -8.12 -0.17 -8.80
CA PRO A 260 -9.27 0.34 -8.05
C PRO A 260 -9.81 -0.67 -7.02
N ASN A 261 -10.75 -0.24 -6.19
CA ASN A 261 -11.52 -1.12 -5.31
C ASN A 261 -12.37 -2.07 -6.17
N PRO A 262 -12.15 -3.41 -6.11
CA PRO A 262 -12.87 -4.35 -6.95
C PRO A 262 -14.31 -4.58 -6.50
N GLU A 263 -14.67 -4.30 -5.24
CA GLU A 263 -16.02 -4.47 -4.70
C GLU A 263 -16.89 -3.22 -4.90
N THR A 264 -16.31 -2.02 -4.75
CA THR A 264 -17.02 -0.76 -5.02
C THR A 264 -16.08 0.26 -5.69
N PRO A 265 -16.00 0.24 -7.03
CA PRO A 265 -15.09 1.10 -7.80
C PRO A 265 -15.26 2.61 -7.56
N GLU A 266 -16.44 3.06 -7.11
CA GLU A 266 -16.72 4.46 -6.75
C GLU A 266 -16.07 4.91 -5.43
N ILE A 267 -15.48 3.99 -4.67
CA ILE A 267 -14.70 4.27 -3.45
C ILE A 267 -13.22 4.02 -3.75
N LEU A 268 -12.42 5.10 -3.76
CA LEU A 268 -10.99 5.01 -4.06
C LEU A 268 -10.26 4.17 -2.99
N LYS A 269 -9.41 3.24 -3.44
CA LYS A 269 -8.49 2.46 -2.59
C LYS A 269 -7.12 2.32 -3.27
N PRO A 270 -6.00 2.29 -2.51
CA PRO A 270 -5.91 2.56 -1.07
C PRO A 270 -6.33 4.00 -0.74
N ASP A 271 -6.59 4.29 0.54
CA ASP A 271 -7.00 5.65 0.94
C ASP A 271 -5.82 6.62 0.93
N LEU A 272 -4.66 6.15 1.38
CA LEU A 272 -3.42 6.90 1.49
C LEU A 272 -2.23 5.94 1.64
N ILE A 273 -1.01 6.47 1.59
CA ILE A 273 0.22 5.71 1.87
C ILE A 273 0.97 6.26 3.08
N ALA A 274 1.76 5.40 3.70
CA ALA A 274 2.66 5.75 4.78
C ALA A 274 3.98 4.95 4.67
N PRO A 275 5.01 5.27 5.47
CA PRO A 275 6.28 4.54 5.45
C PRO A 275 6.09 3.04 5.67
N GLY A 276 6.42 2.25 4.65
CA GLY A 276 6.25 0.79 4.68
C GLY A 276 7.42 0.00 4.08
N LEU A 277 8.42 0.67 3.50
CA LEU A 277 9.61 0.03 2.96
C LEU A 277 10.80 0.19 3.91
N ASN A 278 11.43 -0.94 4.25
CA ASN A 278 12.65 -1.06 5.05
C ASN A 278 12.53 -0.33 6.41
N ILE A 279 11.48 -0.65 7.16
CA ILE A 279 11.16 -0.06 8.47
C ILE A 279 11.81 -0.87 9.60
N LEU A 280 12.52 -0.17 10.48
CA LEU A 280 13.13 -0.77 11.68
C LEU A 280 12.11 -0.80 12.83
N ALA A 281 11.86 -1.96 13.42
CA ALA A 281 10.96 -2.12 14.57
C ALA A 281 11.45 -3.23 15.51
N ALA A 282 10.84 -3.32 16.70
CA ALA A 282 11.15 -4.35 17.69
C ALA A 282 10.93 -5.77 17.11
N TRP A 283 11.76 -6.71 17.56
CA TRP A 283 11.80 -8.07 17.05
C TRP A 283 11.96 -9.10 18.18
N PRO A 284 11.31 -10.27 18.12
CA PRO A 284 11.46 -11.29 19.14
C PRO A 284 12.91 -11.82 19.23
N ASP A 285 13.41 -11.90 20.45
CA ASP A 285 14.74 -12.37 20.83
C ASP A 285 14.97 -13.88 20.60
N ASN A 286 13.92 -14.65 20.31
CA ASN A 286 14.00 -16.08 19.98
C ASN A 286 13.88 -16.38 18.47
N VAL A 287 13.62 -15.38 17.63
CA VAL A 287 13.45 -15.53 16.17
C VAL A 287 14.63 -14.90 15.42
N GLY A 288 15.25 -15.65 14.51
CA GLY A 288 16.32 -15.10 13.67
C GLY A 288 15.82 -13.98 12.74
N PRO A 289 16.65 -12.98 12.40
CA PRO A 289 16.20 -11.81 11.63
C PRO A 289 15.78 -12.12 10.19
N SER A 290 16.22 -13.25 9.62
CA SER A 290 15.74 -13.73 8.31
C SER A 290 14.45 -14.55 8.38
N SER A 291 13.93 -14.82 9.59
CA SER A 291 12.81 -15.74 9.85
C SER A 291 13.01 -17.17 9.35
N ILE A 292 14.25 -17.55 9.04
CA ILE A 292 14.64 -18.91 8.66
C ILE A 292 15.04 -19.72 9.91
N PRO A 293 14.57 -20.96 10.10
CA PRO A 293 14.89 -21.77 11.29
C PRO A 293 16.40 -22.03 11.53
N SER A 294 17.19 -22.06 10.45
CA SER A 294 18.65 -22.21 10.54
C SER A 294 19.37 -20.92 10.94
N ASP A 295 18.72 -19.76 10.92
CA ASP A 295 19.30 -18.50 11.34
C ASP A 295 19.36 -18.40 12.87
N LYS A 296 20.56 -18.60 13.41
CA LYS A 296 20.82 -18.55 14.85
C LYS A 296 21.18 -17.14 15.35
N ARG A 297 21.28 -16.14 14.48
CA ARG A 297 21.51 -14.74 14.90
C ARG A 297 20.32 -14.24 15.70
N ARG A 298 20.57 -13.33 16.64
CA ARG A 298 19.56 -12.68 17.49
C ARG A 298 19.73 -11.17 17.43
N THR A 299 18.60 -10.47 17.47
CA THR A 299 18.53 -9.01 17.45
C THR A 299 17.22 -8.58 18.09
N GLU A 300 17.25 -7.48 18.82
CA GLU A 300 16.06 -6.86 19.43
C GLU A 300 15.27 -6.03 18.41
N PHE A 301 15.88 -5.72 17.26
CA PHE A 301 15.27 -4.95 16.19
C PHE A 301 15.52 -5.59 14.83
N ASN A 302 14.53 -5.52 13.95
CA ASN A 302 14.64 -6.03 12.59
C ASN A 302 14.10 -5.00 11.59
N ILE A 303 14.57 -5.10 10.35
CA ILE A 303 14.12 -4.26 9.24
C ILE A 303 13.23 -5.10 8.35
N LEU A 304 11.97 -4.66 8.20
CA LEU A 304 10.98 -5.34 7.37
C LEU A 304 10.25 -4.35 6.45
N SER A 305 9.62 -4.92 5.43
CA SER A 305 8.91 -4.18 4.40
C SER A 305 7.52 -4.77 4.18
N GLY A 306 6.54 -3.91 4.01
CA GLY A 306 5.16 -4.30 3.75
C GLY A 306 4.19 -3.15 4.04
N THR A 307 3.00 -3.25 3.46
CA THR A 307 1.85 -2.44 3.90
C THR A 307 1.49 -2.71 5.37
N SER A 308 1.88 -3.88 5.89
CA SER A 308 1.88 -4.22 7.32
C SER A 308 2.76 -3.30 8.19
N MET A 309 3.77 -2.63 7.62
CA MET A 309 4.58 -1.64 8.34
C MET A 309 4.00 -0.23 8.18
N ALA A 310 3.33 0.06 7.06
CA ALA A 310 2.66 1.33 6.83
C ALA A 310 1.39 1.49 7.69
N CYS A 311 0.58 0.43 7.81
CA CYS A 311 -0.63 0.39 8.63
C CYS A 311 -0.43 0.94 10.07
N PRO A 312 0.52 0.43 10.89
CA PRO A 312 0.73 0.92 12.25
C PRO A 312 1.28 2.35 12.33
N HIS A 313 1.90 2.89 11.26
CA HIS A 313 2.20 4.32 11.22
C HIS A 313 0.91 5.14 11.24
N VAL A 314 -0.06 4.78 10.40
CA VAL A 314 -1.37 5.45 10.33
C VAL A 314 -2.17 5.23 11.61
N SER A 315 -2.16 4.04 12.19
CA SER A 315 -2.83 3.78 13.47
C SER A 315 -2.28 4.67 14.59
N GLY A 316 -0.95 4.82 14.66
CA GLY A 316 -0.35 5.70 15.66
C GLY A 316 -0.63 7.18 15.40
N LEU A 317 -0.77 7.60 14.14
CA LEU A 317 -1.24 8.95 13.81
C LEU A 317 -2.69 9.16 14.21
N ALA A 318 -3.57 8.19 13.94
CA ALA A 318 -4.96 8.23 14.36
C ALA A 318 -5.09 8.32 15.89
N ALA A 319 -4.25 7.61 16.64
CA ALA A 319 -4.23 7.71 18.11
C ALA A 319 -3.82 9.11 18.59
N LEU A 320 -2.84 9.75 17.95
CA LEU A 320 -2.47 11.14 18.26
C LEU A 320 -3.60 12.12 17.94
N LEU A 321 -4.25 11.95 16.78
CA LEU A 321 -5.38 12.80 16.37
C LEU A 321 -6.57 12.61 17.32
N LYS A 322 -6.89 11.38 17.73
CA LYS A 322 -7.95 11.09 18.70
C LYS A 322 -7.63 11.68 20.08
N ALA A 323 -6.37 11.64 20.51
CA ALA A 323 -5.96 12.26 21.78
C ALA A 323 -6.06 13.79 21.75
N ALA A 324 -5.77 14.40 20.60
CA ALA A 324 -5.83 15.85 20.44
C ALA A 324 -7.25 16.37 20.12
N HIS A 325 -8.09 15.55 19.50
CA HIS A 325 -9.50 15.81 19.18
C HIS A 325 -10.39 14.65 19.64
N PRO A 326 -10.67 14.52 20.96
CA PRO A 326 -11.38 13.36 21.53
C PRO A 326 -12.77 13.10 20.94
N GLU A 327 -13.45 14.15 20.49
CA GLU A 327 -14.78 14.12 19.90
C GLU A 327 -14.79 13.74 18.41
N TRP A 328 -13.63 13.67 17.74
CA TRP A 328 -13.60 13.29 16.33
C TRP A 328 -14.04 11.83 16.15
N SER A 329 -14.92 11.63 15.17
CA SER A 329 -15.30 10.31 14.70
C SER A 329 -14.12 9.64 13.97
N PRO A 330 -14.16 8.31 13.79
CA PRO A 330 -13.22 7.62 12.91
C PRO A 330 -13.19 8.20 11.48
N ALA A 331 -14.34 8.64 10.96
CA ALA A 331 -14.43 9.25 9.63
C ALA A 331 -13.75 10.63 9.57
N ALA A 332 -13.90 11.46 10.60
CA ALA A 332 -13.22 12.74 10.70
C ALA A 332 -11.69 12.57 10.77
N ILE A 333 -11.20 11.58 11.54
CA ILE A 333 -9.77 11.24 11.60
C ILE A 333 -9.26 10.78 10.22
N ARG A 334 -9.98 9.86 9.56
CA ARG A 334 -9.64 9.42 8.18
C ARG A 334 -9.61 10.62 7.23
N SER A 335 -10.62 11.49 7.31
CA SER A 335 -10.70 12.69 6.49
C SER A 335 -9.49 13.59 6.69
N ALA A 336 -9.12 13.89 7.93
CA ALA A 336 -7.99 14.76 8.23
C ALA A 336 -6.67 14.19 7.67
N LEU A 337 -6.48 12.87 7.78
CA LEU A 337 -5.30 12.18 7.23
C LEU A 337 -5.26 12.22 5.70
N MET A 338 -6.41 12.05 5.04
CA MET A 338 -6.49 12.02 3.57
C MET A 338 -6.39 13.43 2.97
N THR A 339 -7.16 14.40 3.47
CA THR A 339 -7.28 15.71 2.82
C THR A 339 -6.03 16.59 2.97
N THR A 340 -5.14 16.21 3.88
CA THR A 340 -3.88 16.89 4.15
C THR A 340 -2.65 16.13 3.65
N ALA A 341 -2.85 14.93 3.08
CA ALA A 341 -1.80 14.14 2.47
C ALA A 341 -1.17 14.88 1.28
N TYR A 342 0.08 14.51 0.95
CA TYR A 342 0.81 15.09 -0.18
C TYR A 342 1.16 14.02 -1.21
N SER A 343 1.17 14.39 -2.49
CA SER A 343 1.43 13.47 -3.62
C SER A 343 2.78 13.71 -4.31
N HIS A 344 3.65 14.51 -3.68
CA HIS A 344 4.95 14.92 -4.23
C HIS A 344 6.13 14.30 -3.48
N ASP A 345 7.24 14.08 -4.18
CA ASP A 345 8.50 13.67 -3.58
C ASP A 345 9.36 14.87 -3.14
N THR A 346 10.55 14.60 -2.59
CA THR A 346 11.54 15.60 -2.16
C THR A 346 12.05 16.52 -3.26
N ARG A 347 11.80 16.22 -4.54
CA ARG A 347 12.13 17.09 -5.69
C ARG A 347 10.97 18.02 -6.05
N GLY A 348 9.81 17.87 -5.41
CA GLY A 348 8.59 18.60 -5.73
C GLY A 348 7.83 18.04 -6.94
N GLU A 349 8.26 16.90 -7.48
CA GLU A 349 7.59 16.19 -8.57
C GLU A 349 6.56 15.21 -8.02
N THR A 350 5.62 14.75 -8.84
CA THR A 350 4.73 13.64 -8.45
C THR A 350 5.56 12.43 -8.04
N MET A 351 5.18 11.76 -6.95
CA MET A 351 5.85 10.53 -6.49
C MET A 351 5.98 9.51 -7.63
N LEU A 352 7.08 8.77 -7.65
CA LEU A 352 7.28 7.70 -8.63
C LEU A 352 6.64 6.38 -8.16
N ASP A 353 6.39 5.48 -9.10
CA ASP A 353 6.17 4.06 -8.85
C ASP A 353 7.50 3.31 -8.92
N GLU A 354 7.90 2.69 -7.82
CA GLU A 354 9.18 1.97 -7.71
C GLU A 354 9.30 0.82 -8.72
N SER A 355 8.19 0.23 -9.18
CA SER A 355 8.21 -0.91 -10.09
C SER A 355 8.61 -0.53 -11.52
N THR A 356 8.31 0.70 -11.95
CA THR A 356 8.52 1.17 -13.33
C THR A 356 9.43 2.40 -13.44
N GLY A 357 9.62 3.16 -12.36
CA GLY A 357 10.28 4.47 -12.38
C GLY A 357 9.45 5.60 -12.98
N ASN A 358 8.20 5.33 -13.41
CA ASN A 358 7.28 6.33 -13.93
C ASN A 358 6.56 7.08 -12.81
N SER A 359 5.89 8.20 -13.14
CA SER A 359 5.00 8.88 -12.19
C SER A 359 3.88 7.95 -11.72
N SER A 360 3.69 7.88 -10.41
CA SER A 360 2.59 7.15 -9.78
C SER A 360 1.26 7.88 -9.96
N THR A 361 0.18 7.16 -9.69
CA THR A 361 -1.21 7.57 -9.85
C THR A 361 -1.97 7.47 -8.53
N VAL A 362 -3.16 8.08 -8.49
CA VAL A 362 -4.09 7.97 -7.35
C VAL A 362 -4.51 6.53 -7.04
N MET A 363 -4.39 5.58 -7.98
CA MET A 363 -4.63 4.16 -7.70
C MET A 363 -3.50 3.50 -6.92
N ASP A 364 -2.35 4.16 -6.86
CA ASP A 364 -1.15 3.68 -6.18
C ASP A 364 -1.04 4.27 -4.77
N TYR A 365 -1.33 5.56 -4.62
CA TYR A 365 -1.17 6.28 -3.36
C TYR A 365 -2.45 6.82 -2.71
N GLY A 366 -3.62 6.66 -3.33
CA GLY A 366 -4.87 7.22 -2.83
C GLY A 366 -4.83 8.75 -2.81
N ALA A 367 -5.08 9.33 -1.63
CA ALA A 367 -4.95 10.77 -1.39
C ALA A 367 -3.50 11.27 -1.32
N GLY A 368 -2.53 10.38 -1.09
CA GLY A 368 -1.11 10.71 -1.01
C GLY A 368 -0.42 10.10 0.20
N HIS A 369 0.81 10.55 0.44
CA HIS A 369 1.57 10.21 1.63
C HIS A 369 1.14 11.04 2.84
N VAL A 370 1.00 10.39 4.01
CA VAL A 370 0.53 11.05 5.25
C VAL A 370 1.37 12.28 5.63
N HIS A 371 0.69 13.34 6.07
CA HIS A 371 1.31 14.55 6.61
C HIS A 371 0.86 14.82 8.06
N PRO A 372 1.57 14.28 9.07
CA PRO A 372 1.12 14.32 10.48
C PRO A 372 0.79 15.73 10.99
N GLN A 373 1.65 16.71 10.70
CA GLN A 373 1.48 18.08 11.20
C GLN A 373 0.26 18.79 10.60
N LYS A 374 -0.04 18.60 9.31
CA LYS A 374 -1.21 19.21 8.67
C LYS A 374 -2.50 18.51 9.06
N ALA A 375 -2.47 17.19 9.22
CA ALA A 375 -3.63 16.42 9.67
C ALA A 375 -4.12 16.84 11.07
N MET A 376 -3.26 17.48 11.86
CA MET A 376 -3.61 17.98 13.19
C MET A 376 -4.58 19.17 13.14
N ASP A 377 -4.48 20.01 12.12
CA ASP A 377 -5.36 21.16 11.90
C ASP A 377 -5.79 21.19 10.42
N PRO A 378 -6.71 20.31 10.00
CA PRO A 378 -7.07 20.14 8.60
C PRO A 378 -8.01 21.24 8.10
N GLY A 379 -8.57 22.08 8.99
CA GLY A 379 -9.58 23.08 8.67
C GLY A 379 -10.98 22.49 8.46
N LEU A 380 -11.16 21.60 7.47
CA LEU A 380 -12.43 20.92 7.19
C LEU A 380 -12.28 19.40 7.22
N VAL A 381 -13.34 18.71 7.63
CA VAL A 381 -13.44 17.25 7.56
C VAL A 381 -14.74 16.78 6.89
N TYR A 382 -14.64 15.68 6.13
CA TYR A 382 -15.75 14.91 5.59
C TYR A 382 -16.17 13.87 6.63
N ASP A 383 -17.08 14.27 7.49
CA ASP A 383 -17.57 13.44 8.59
C ASP A 383 -18.84 12.67 8.18
N LEU A 384 -19.02 11.47 8.75
CA LEU A 384 -20.18 10.60 8.54
C LEU A 384 -20.33 9.62 9.71
N ASN A 385 -21.49 8.99 9.81
CA ASN A 385 -21.82 8.01 10.84
C ASN A 385 -22.20 6.65 10.21
N SER A 386 -22.56 5.68 11.06
CA SER A 386 -22.90 4.32 10.62
C SER A 386 -24.16 4.23 9.77
N TYR A 387 -25.14 5.13 9.94
CA TYR A 387 -26.33 5.19 9.08
C TYR A 387 -25.98 5.60 7.65
N ASP A 388 -25.00 6.48 7.46
CA ASP A 388 -24.51 6.83 6.11
C ASP A 388 -23.93 5.61 5.39
N TYR A 389 -23.29 4.69 6.12
CA TYR A 389 -22.83 3.41 5.57
C TYR A 389 -23.97 2.43 5.29
N VAL A 390 -25.04 2.44 6.08
CA VAL A 390 -26.26 1.66 5.77
C VAL A 390 -26.88 2.17 4.48
N ASP A 391 -27.03 3.48 4.31
CA ASP A 391 -27.53 4.10 3.08
C ASP A 391 -26.64 3.78 1.88
N PHE A 392 -25.32 3.78 2.08
CA PHE A 392 -24.37 3.31 1.07
C PHE A 392 -24.63 1.85 0.68
N LEU A 393 -24.73 0.93 1.63
CA LEU A 393 -24.96 -0.49 1.34
C LEU A 393 -26.32 -0.72 0.65
N CYS A 394 -27.36 0.01 1.06
CA CYS A 394 -28.67 0.01 0.42
C CYS A 394 -28.59 0.45 -1.06
N ASN A 395 -27.68 1.36 -1.40
CA ASN A 395 -27.43 1.80 -2.77
C ASN A 395 -26.43 0.90 -3.55
N SER A 396 -25.74 -0.03 -2.87
CA SER A 396 -24.74 -0.95 -3.45
C SER A 396 -25.30 -2.34 -3.82
N ASN A 397 -26.62 -2.48 -4.02
CA ASN A 397 -27.32 -3.75 -4.28
C ASN A 397 -27.24 -4.81 -3.15
N TYR A 398 -26.93 -4.42 -1.92
CA TYR A 398 -26.97 -5.34 -0.78
C TYR A 398 -28.41 -5.53 -0.31
N THR A 399 -28.81 -6.78 -0.05
CA THR A 399 -30.13 -7.04 0.56
C THR A 399 -30.13 -6.61 2.03
N THR A 400 -31.30 -6.33 2.60
CA THR A 400 -31.42 -6.00 4.03
C THR A 400 -30.86 -7.10 4.95
N LYS A 401 -30.89 -8.37 4.52
CA LYS A 401 -30.24 -9.49 5.21
C LYS A 401 -28.72 -9.39 5.15
N ASN A 402 -28.14 -9.08 3.99
CA ASN A 402 -26.69 -8.88 3.86
C ASN A 402 -26.23 -7.71 4.74
N ILE A 403 -26.99 -6.61 4.74
CA ILE A 403 -26.70 -5.45 5.59
C ILE A 403 -26.77 -5.85 7.06
N GLN A 404 -27.78 -6.61 7.47
CA GLN A 404 -27.89 -7.09 8.84
C GLN A 404 -26.70 -7.95 9.28
N VAL A 405 -26.08 -8.72 8.37
CA VAL A 405 -24.84 -9.46 8.68
C VAL A 405 -23.69 -8.50 9.00
N VAL A 406 -23.51 -7.45 8.20
CA VAL A 406 -22.45 -6.45 8.39
C VAL A 406 -22.69 -5.61 9.64
N THR A 407 -23.91 -5.12 9.82
CA THR A 407 -24.23 -4.13 10.86
C THR A 407 -24.68 -4.74 12.16
N ARG A 408 -25.02 -6.04 12.16
CA ARG A 408 -25.69 -6.76 13.26
C ARG A 408 -27.03 -6.14 13.68
N LYS A 409 -27.58 -5.22 12.88
CA LYS A 409 -28.80 -4.45 13.14
C LYS A 409 -29.74 -4.55 11.94
N ALA A 410 -31.04 -4.47 12.19
CA ALA A 410 -32.02 -4.39 11.10
C ALA A 410 -31.78 -3.11 10.29
N ALA A 411 -31.83 -3.22 8.96
CA ALA A 411 -31.61 -2.10 8.04
C ALA A 411 -32.93 -1.66 7.40
N ASP A 412 -33.11 -0.35 7.28
CA ASP A 412 -34.19 0.26 6.50
C ASP A 412 -33.61 1.01 5.31
N CYS A 413 -33.88 0.50 4.10
CA CYS A 413 -33.43 1.12 2.85
C CYS A 413 -34.47 2.06 2.22
N SER A 414 -35.59 2.34 2.90
CA SER A 414 -36.65 3.20 2.37
C SER A 414 -36.16 4.64 2.11
N GLY A 415 -35.28 5.16 2.98
CA GLY A 415 -34.69 6.50 2.88
C GLY A 415 -33.47 6.59 1.96
N ALA A 416 -32.70 5.50 1.83
CA ALA A 416 -31.42 5.46 1.11
C ALA A 416 -31.50 5.90 -0.35
N LYS A 417 -32.65 5.70 -1.00
CA LYS A 417 -32.90 6.15 -2.39
C LYS A 417 -32.80 7.67 -2.55
N ARG A 418 -32.99 8.45 -1.48
CA ARG A 418 -32.83 9.91 -1.48
C ARG A 418 -31.36 10.33 -1.55
N ALA A 419 -30.43 9.48 -1.12
CA ALA A 419 -28.99 9.73 -1.20
C ALA A 419 -28.42 9.56 -2.63
N GLY A 420 -29.20 8.99 -3.55
CA GLY A 420 -28.86 8.90 -4.98
C GLY A 420 -28.13 7.62 -5.35
N HIS A 421 -26.81 7.57 -5.18
CA HIS A 421 -25.97 6.44 -5.60
C HIS A 421 -24.76 6.25 -4.68
N VAL A 422 -24.07 5.11 -4.80
CA VAL A 422 -22.92 4.70 -3.95
C VAL A 422 -21.82 5.76 -3.83
N GLY A 423 -21.50 6.49 -4.91
CA GLY A 423 -20.51 7.58 -4.88
C GLY A 423 -20.87 8.81 -4.02
N ASN A 424 -22.13 8.93 -3.56
CA ASN A 424 -22.58 10.01 -2.67
C ASN A 424 -22.30 9.76 -1.19
N LEU A 425 -21.72 8.61 -0.82
CA LEU A 425 -21.10 8.47 0.50
C LEU A 425 -20.17 9.67 0.74
N ASN A 426 -20.24 10.29 1.91
CA ASN A 426 -19.50 11.51 2.23
C ASN A 426 -18.00 11.27 2.44
N TYR A 427 -17.34 10.73 1.42
CA TYR A 427 -15.97 10.27 1.43
C TYR A 427 -15.01 11.39 0.96
N PRO A 428 -13.77 11.47 1.47
CA PRO A 428 -12.79 12.51 1.10
C PRO A 428 -12.27 12.45 -0.35
N THR A 429 -12.79 11.55 -1.19
CA THR A 429 -12.45 11.38 -2.60
C THR A 429 -13.72 11.33 -3.44
N LEU A 430 -13.60 11.63 -4.74
CA LEU A 430 -14.71 11.61 -5.68
C LEU A 430 -14.34 10.73 -6.89
N THR A 431 -14.86 9.50 -6.94
CA THR A 431 -14.59 8.58 -8.05
C THR A 431 -15.84 8.41 -8.92
N ALA A 432 -15.76 8.91 -10.15
CA ALA A 432 -16.76 8.72 -11.19
C ALA A 432 -16.37 7.51 -12.06
N VAL A 433 -17.26 6.53 -12.14
CA VAL A 433 -17.06 5.33 -12.96
C VAL A 433 -18.11 5.33 -14.06
N PHE A 434 -17.65 5.24 -15.31
CA PHE A 434 -18.51 5.29 -16.48
C PHE A 434 -18.28 4.06 -17.36
N GLN A 435 -19.38 3.43 -17.75
CA GLN A 435 -19.38 2.39 -18.77
C GLN A 435 -19.76 3.02 -20.12
N GLN A 436 -18.97 2.76 -21.16
CA GLN A 436 -19.14 3.38 -22.48
C GLN A 436 -19.97 2.53 -23.46
N TYR A 437 -20.32 1.29 -23.11
CA TYR A 437 -21.14 0.44 -23.96
C TYR A 437 -22.60 0.91 -23.99
N GLY A 438 -23.11 1.35 -25.14
CA GLY A 438 -24.50 1.79 -25.31
C GLY A 438 -24.69 3.31 -25.24
N LYS A 439 -25.93 3.78 -25.11
CA LYS A 439 -26.26 5.22 -24.98
C LYS A 439 -26.25 5.62 -23.51
N HIS A 440 -25.07 5.88 -22.96
CA HIS A 440 -24.96 6.35 -21.57
C HIS A 440 -24.59 7.82 -21.48
N LYS A 441 -25.18 8.49 -20.48
CA LYS A 441 -24.79 9.83 -20.09
C LYS A 441 -23.48 9.72 -19.30
N LEU A 442 -22.38 10.19 -19.87
CA LEU A 442 -21.06 10.26 -19.24
C LEU A 442 -20.98 11.43 -18.26
N SER A 443 -21.97 11.52 -17.37
CA SER A 443 -22.02 12.56 -16.34
C SER A 443 -22.54 11.97 -15.04
N THR A 444 -21.94 12.38 -13.94
CA THR A 444 -22.41 12.07 -12.59
C THR A 444 -22.33 13.31 -11.71
N HIS A 445 -22.83 13.19 -10.49
CA HIS A 445 -22.73 14.24 -9.48
C HIS A 445 -22.36 13.64 -8.14
N PHE A 446 -21.80 14.47 -7.27
CA PHE A 446 -21.46 14.10 -5.91
C PHE A 446 -21.99 15.17 -4.96
N ILE A 447 -22.72 14.74 -3.94
CA ILE A 447 -23.06 15.61 -2.82
C ILE A 447 -22.04 15.33 -1.71
N ARG A 448 -21.45 16.39 -1.18
CA ARG A 448 -20.52 16.31 -0.06
C ARG A 448 -20.91 17.29 1.03
N THR A 449 -20.70 16.87 2.25
CA THR A 449 -20.89 17.68 3.45
C THR A 449 -19.55 17.82 4.15
N VAL A 450 -19.12 19.05 4.39
CA VAL A 450 -17.89 19.32 5.16
C VAL A 450 -18.24 20.01 6.47
N THR A 451 -17.56 19.60 7.53
CA THR A 451 -17.67 20.19 8.87
C THR A 451 -16.44 21.03 9.13
N ASN A 452 -16.62 22.28 9.57
CA ASN A 452 -15.52 23.13 9.99
C ASN A 452 -14.99 22.68 11.36
N VAL A 453 -13.72 22.29 11.40
CA VAL A 453 -12.98 21.94 12.63
C VAL A 453 -11.82 22.91 12.89
N GLY A 454 -11.62 23.88 12.00
CA GLY A 454 -10.66 24.98 12.17
C GLY A 454 -11.27 26.17 12.90
N SER A 455 -10.82 27.37 12.55
CA SER A 455 -11.27 28.62 13.17
C SER A 455 -12.74 28.96 12.81
N PRO A 456 -13.48 29.63 13.71
CA PRO A 456 -14.79 30.21 13.37
C PRO A 456 -14.62 31.34 12.34
N GLU A 457 -15.73 31.77 11.73
CA GLU A 457 -15.75 32.87 10.75
C GLU A 457 -14.79 32.69 9.54
N SER A 458 -14.53 31.43 9.17
CA SER A 458 -13.67 31.07 8.04
C SER A 458 -14.44 31.00 6.72
N ILE A 459 -13.82 31.48 5.63
CA ILE A 459 -14.36 31.36 4.27
C ILE A 459 -13.41 30.54 3.42
N TYR A 460 -13.91 29.44 2.87
CA TYR A 460 -13.17 28.59 1.95
C TYR A 460 -13.61 28.87 0.52
N THR A 461 -12.65 29.00 -0.39
CA THR A 461 -12.89 29.09 -1.84
C THR A 461 -12.39 27.82 -2.50
N VAL A 462 -13.14 27.32 -3.48
CA VAL A 462 -12.77 26.10 -4.21
C VAL A 462 -11.78 26.41 -5.34
N LYS A 463 -10.78 25.55 -5.49
CA LYS A 463 -9.94 25.45 -6.67
C LYS A 463 -10.10 24.07 -7.28
N ILE A 464 -10.36 24.02 -8.58
CA ILE A 464 -10.62 22.77 -9.30
C ILE A 464 -9.46 22.48 -10.26
N HIS A 465 -8.91 21.28 -10.15
CA HIS A 465 -7.94 20.72 -11.08
C HIS A 465 -8.61 19.53 -11.78
N PRO A 466 -9.34 19.75 -12.89
CA PRO A 466 -10.13 18.70 -13.50
C PRO A 466 -9.25 17.58 -14.09
N PRO A 467 -9.68 16.31 -14.02
CA PRO A 467 -9.06 15.25 -14.79
C PRO A 467 -9.07 15.59 -16.30
N SER A 468 -7.99 15.24 -17.01
CA SER A 468 -7.91 15.44 -18.47
C SER A 468 -9.08 14.74 -19.18
N GLY A 469 -9.79 15.47 -20.06
CA GLY A 469 -10.98 14.99 -20.77
C GLY A 469 -12.27 15.01 -19.94
N ALA A 470 -12.27 15.69 -18.78
CA ALA A 470 -13.45 15.89 -17.96
C ALA A 470 -13.69 17.37 -17.63
N VAL A 471 -14.97 17.74 -17.54
CA VAL A 471 -15.45 19.02 -17.02
C VAL A 471 -15.96 18.78 -15.61
N VAL A 472 -15.47 19.57 -14.65
CA VAL A 472 -15.85 19.49 -13.25
C VAL A 472 -16.34 20.85 -12.78
N THR A 473 -17.52 20.91 -12.18
CA THR A 473 -18.08 22.13 -11.57
C THR A 473 -18.45 21.88 -10.11
N VAL A 474 -18.38 22.93 -9.29
CA VAL A 474 -18.69 22.90 -7.86
C VAL A 474 -19.65 24.02 -7.51
N GLU A 475 -20.70 23.73 -6.75
CA GLU A 475 -21.70 24.70 -6.30
C GLU A 475 -22.04 24.51 -4.82
N PRO A 476 -21.96 25.55 -3.97
CA PRO A 476 -21.40 26.88 -4.26
C PRO A 476 -19.87 26.83 -4.41
N GLU A 477 -19.25 27.85 -5.01
CA GLU A 477 -17.78 27.97 -5.11
C GLU A 477 -17.12 28.51 -3.82
N ARG A 478 -17.93 28.97 -2.86
CA ARG A 478 -17.48 29.49 -1.56
C ARG A 478 -18.32 28.91 -0.44
N LEU A 479 -17.65 28.47 0.63
CA LEU A 479 -18.27 28.00 1.86
C LEU A 479 -17.96 28.96 3.00
N VAL A 480 -19.01 29.53 3.60
CA VAL A 480 -18.90 30.54 4.65
C VAL A 480 -19.32 29.93 5.98
N PHE A 481 -18.35 29.59 6.81
CA PHE A 481 -18.60 29.04 8.15
C PHE A 481 -18.56 30.16 9.19
N ARG A 482 -19.55 30.20 10.07
CA ARG A 482 -19.68 31.18 11.16
C ARG A 482 -19.17 30.64 12.49
N ARG A 483 -19.17 29.32 12.66
CA ARG A 483 -18.77 28.65 13.91
C ARG A 483 -18.08 27.31 13.65
N VAL A 484 -17.30 26.87 14.62
CA VAL A 484 -16.75 25.51 14.66
C VAL A 484 -17.90 24.49 14.75
N GLY A 485 -17.77 23.36 14.09
CA GLY A 485 -18.78 22.31 14.01
C GLY A 485 -19.94 22.60 13.03
N GLN A 486 -19.97 23.77 12.38
CA GLN A 486 -20.96 24.02 11.34
C GLN A 486 -20.70 23.11 10.13
N LYS A 487 -21.77 22.50 9.64
CA LYS A 487 -21.78 21.67 8.42
C LYS A 487 -22.32 22.47 7.25
N LEU A 488 -21.68 22.37 6.10
CA LEU A 488 -22.15 22.92 4.84
C LEU A 488 -22.02 21.89 3.72
N ASN A 489 -22.94 21.95 2.78
CA ASN A 489 -22.99 21.04 1.65
C ASN A 489 -22.50 21.74 0.39
N PHE A 490 -21.92 20.96 -0.51
CA PHE A 490 -21.64 21.39 -1.87
C PHE A 490 -21.91 20.24 -2.85
N LEU A 491 -22.23 20.61 -4.08
CA LEU A 491 -22.51 19.73 -5.19
C LEU A 491 -21.34 19.80 -6.17
N VAL A 492 -20.78 18.64 -6.51
CA VAL A 492 -19.81 18.48 -7.59
C VAL A 492 -20.51 17.83 -8.76
N ARG A 493 -20.32 18.35 -9.98
CA ARG A 493 -20.78 17.67 -11.21
C ARG A 493 -19.55 17.31 -12.02
N VAL A 494 -19.53 16.08 -12.53
CA VAL A 494 -18.45 15.59 -13.39
C VAL A 494 -19.06 15.13 -14.69
N GLN A 495 -18.57 15.67 -15.80
CA GLN A 495 -18.90 15.23 -17.15
C GLN A 495 -17.62 14.81 -17.85
N ALA A 496 -17.62 13.65 -18.49
CA ALA A 496 -16.46 13.12 -19.20
C ALA A 496 -16.74 12.98 -20.70
N GLU A 497 -15.70 13.17 -21.50
CA GLU A 497 -15.75 12.93 -22.94
C GLU A 497 -15.64 11.43 -23.22
N ALA A 498 -16.40 10.94 -24.20
CA ALA A 498 -16.30 9.55 -24.63
C ALA A 498 -14.90 9.28 -25.22
N LEU A 499 -14.30 8.16 -24.84
CA LEU A 499 -13.01 7.71 -25.37
C LEU A 499 -13.22 6.49 -26.26
N LYS A 500 -12.33 6.26 -27.22
CA LYS A 500 -12.32 5.00 -27.97
C LYS A 500 -11.49 3.99 -27.20
N LEU A 501 -12.15 3.01 -26.60
CA LEU A 501 -11.54 1.94 -25.81
C LEU A 501 -11.72 0.59 -26.49
N SER A 502 -10.74 -0.30 -26.36
CA SER A 502 -10.90 -1.70 -26.78
C SER A 502 -11.78 -2.46 -25.78
N PRO A 503 -12.54 -3.49 -26.19
CA PRO A 503 -13.28 -4.34 -25.26
C PRO A 503 -12.40 -4.87 -24.12
N GLY A 504 -12.91 -4.82 -22.90
CA GLY A 504 -12.19 -5.21 -21.68
C GLY A 504 -11.15 -4.21 -21.18
N SER A 505 -10.97 -3.06 -21.83
CA SER A 505 -10.02 -2.03 -21.38
C SER A 505 -10.67 -0.98 -20.47
N SER A 506 -9.82 -0.36 -19.64
CA SER A 506 -10.21 0.78 -18.83
C SER A 506 -9.13 1.85 -18.86
N VAL A 507 -9.53 3.11 -18.71
CA VAL A 507 -8.64 4.26 -18.58
C VAL A 507 -9.03 5.05 -17.35
N VAL A 508 -8.03 5.37 -16.53
CA VAL A 508 -8.17 6.19 -15.33
C VAL A 508 -7.50 7.54 -15.59
N LYS A 509 -8.24 8.62 -15.31
CA LYS A 509 -7.71 9.98 -15.25
C LYS A 509 -8.00 10.56 -13.88
N SER A 510 -7.09 11.37 -13.37
CA SER A 510 -7.24 11.98 -12.04
C SER A 510 -7.00 13.48 -12.07
N GLY A 511 -7.57 14.13 -11.05
CA GLY A 511 -7.52 15.56 -10.77
C GLY A 511 -7.81 15.77 -9.29
N SER A 512 -8.20 16.98 -8.89
CA SER A 512 -8.53 17.28 -7.50
C SER A 512 -9.46 18.49 -7.34
N ILE A 513 -10.14 18.54 -6.21
CA ILE A 513 -10.77 19.74 -5.66
C ILE A 513 -9.98 20.14 -4.42
N VAL A 514 -9.69 21.43 -4.28
CA VAL A 514 -9.02 21.99 -3.10
C VAL A 514 -9.88 23.11 -2.52
N TRP A 515 -10.33 22.95 -1.29
CA TRP A 515 -10.90 24.06 -0.52
C TRP A 515 -9.79 24.75 0.25
N SER A 516 -9.69 26.08 0.14
CA SER A 516 -8.70 26.86 0.89
C SER A 516 -9.27 28.16 1.45
N ASP A 517 -8.88 28.47 2.68
CA ASP A 517 -9.07 29.75 3.36
C ASP A 517 -7.78 30.59 3.40
N GLY A 518 -6.75 30.18 2.63
CA GLY A 518 -5.41 30.77 2.62
C GLY A 518 -4.42 30.17 3.63
N LYS A 519 -4.90 29.43 4.65
CA LYS A 519 -4.07 28.73 5.63
C LYS A 519 -4.17 27.21 5.48
N HIS A 520 -5.39 26.70 5.36
CA HIS A 520 -5.69 25.29 5.20
C HIS A 520 -5.90 24.96 3.71
N PHE A 521 -5.57 23.72 3.34
CA PHE A 521 -5.73 23.19 1.99
C PHE A 521 -6.34 21.81 2.07
N VAL A 522 -7.65 21.74 1.89
CA VAL A 522 -8.44 20.51 2.01
C VAL A 522 -8.57 19.90 0.63
N THR A 523 -7.69 18.95 0.32
CA THR A 523 -7.55 18.37 -1.03
C THR A 523 -8.29 17.05 -1.14
N SER A 524 -9.18 16.94 -2.12
CA SER A 524 -9.89 15.70 -2.46
C SER A 524 -9.56 15.28 -3.89
N PRO A 525 -8.95 14.09 -4.09
CA PRO A 525 -8.78 13.51 -5.42
C PRO A 525 -10.12 13.34 -6.14
N ILE A 526 -10.14 13.71 -7.42
CA ILE A 526 -11.21 13.34 -8.36
C ILE A 526 -10.64 12.30 -9.30
N VAL A 527 -11.35 11.19 -9.46
CA VAL A 527 -10.95 10.07 -10.31
C VAL A 527 -12.07 9.82 -11.32
N VAL A 528 -11.73 9.80 -12.60
CA VAL A 528 -12.65 9.41 -13.68
C VAL A 528 -12.13 8.10 -14.27
N THR A 529 -12.91 7.04 -14.11
CA THR A 529 -12.64 5.74 -14.70
C THR A 529 -13.60 5.49 -15.84
N MET A 530 -13.05 5.37 -17.04
CA MET A 530 -13.78 4.98 -18.25
C MET A 530 -13.55 3.50 -18.52
N GLN A 531 -14.63 2.73 -18.63
CA GLN A 531 -14.58 1.29 -18.85
C GLN A 531 -15.34 0.90 -20.12
N GLN A 532 -14.74 0.02 -20.91
CA GLN A 532 -15.41 -0.70 -21.98
C GLN A 532 -15.52 -2.17 -21.55
N PRO A 533 -16.71 -2.62 -21.11
CA PRO A 533 -16.95 -4.03 -20.81
C PRO A 533 -16.58 -4.94 -22.00
N LEU A 534 -16.29 -6.21 -21.70
CA LEU A 534 -15.98 -7.23 -22.70
C LEU A 534 -17.15 -7.50 -23.64
#